data_AF-A0ABD6IS62-F1
#
_entry.id   AF-A0ABD6IS62-F1
#
_cell.length_a   1.000
_cell.length_b   1.000
_cell.length_c   1.000
_cell.angle_alpha   90.00
_cell.angle_beta   90.00
_cell.angle_gamma   90.00
#
_symmetry.space_group_name_H-M   'P 1'
#
loop_
_entity.id
_entity.type
_entity.pdbx_description
1 polymer ?
#
loop_
_entity_poly.entity_id
_entity_poly.type
_entity_poly.pdbx_seq_one_letter_code
_entity_poly.pdbx_strand_id
1 'polypeptide(L)'
;PEPEPRRQEQPAPAPAPAPAGPSPRTVEAVRRVLAEGGAPEALGQQAAAVLGEGAADLLREDPWQLLRVPGVRPEQADGFARALLGAECGPQDERRGRAVTVWLLEQAALAGHTALELPALTAALAQRSVPDPDEAVQSALAEGEALVFEDALEEAGAPATRAADDEEGEEAERPVRVLIALERYAMAEESLADGLARLINSPAQEAGETWAPVVAALSGGAAELARAVAGHGLVLHTGGDASRA
;
A
#
# COMPACT_ATOMS: atom_id res chain seq x y z
N PRO A 1 24.77 -31.45 -40.79
CA PRO A 1 23.75 -31.06 -39.79
C PRO A 1 24.10 -31.66 -38.42
N GLU A 2 24.71 -30.83 -37.58
CA GLU A 2 24.97 -31.13 -36.17
C GLU A 2 23.68 -30.91 -35.37
N PRO A 3 23.35 -31.76 -34.39
CA PRO A 3 22.12 -31.60 -33.61
C PRO A 3 22.28 -30.47 -32.59
N GLU A 4 21.28 -29.58 -32.53
CA GLU A 4 21.22 -28.48 -31.55
C GLU A 4 21.25 -29.00 -30.11
N PRO A 5 21.90 -28.28 -29.18
CA PRO A 5 21.94 -28.66 -27.78
C PRO A 5 20.55 -28.50 -27.17
N ARG A 6 19.99 -29.60 -26.66
CA ARG A 6 18.71 -29.59 -25.94
C ARG A 6 18.83 -28.72 -24.70
N ARG A 7 18.04 -27.63 -24.68
CA ARG A 7 17.79 -26.80 -23.50
C ARG A 7 17.34 -27.71 -22.36
N GLN A 8 18.19 -27.90 -21.35
CA GLN A 8 17.83 -28.64 -20.15
C GLN A 8 16.72 -27.85 -19.43
N GLU A 9 15.54 -28.45 -19.33
CA GLU A 9 14.46 -27.91 -18.51
C GLU A 9 14.91 -27.91 -17.06
N GLN A 10 15.17 -26.71 -16.52
CA GLN A 10 15.46 -26.54 -15.11
C GLN A 10 14.19 -26.91 -14.32
N PRO A 11 14.29 -27.78 -13.30
CA PRO A 11 13.13 -28.11 -12.47
C PRO A 11 12.59 -26.83 -11.82
N ALA A 12 11.28 -26.62 -11.96
CA ALA A 12 10.60 -25.49 -11.34
C ALA A 12 10.86 -25.47 -9.82
N PRO A 13 11.11 -24.31 -9.21
CA PRO A 13 11.30 -24.21 -7.77
C PRO A 13 10.07 -24.74 -7.05
N ALA A 14 10.28 -25.58 -6.03
CA ALA A 14 9.19 -26.15 -5.24
C ALA A 14 8.37 -25.02 -4.58
N PRO A 15 7.04 -25.18 -4.48
CA PRO A 15 6.19 -24.18 -3.85
C PRO A 15 6.64 -23.95 -2.41
N ALA A 16 6.82 -22.68 -2.04
CA ALA A 16 7.18 -22.29 -0.68
C ALA A 16 6.14 -22.85 0.31
N PRO A 17 6.56 -23.35 1.49
CA PRO A 17 5.62 -23.82 2.50
C PRO A 17 4.66 -22.69 2.87
N ALA A 18 3.36 -22.99 2.95
CA ALA A 18 2.37 -22.04 3.40
C ALA A 18 2.75 -21.53 4.81
N PRO A 19 2.59 -20.23 5.10
CA PRO A 19 2.91 -19.70 6.41
C PRO A 19 2.08 -20.44 7.46
N ALA A 20 2.76 -21.04 8.44
CA ALA A 20 2.09 -21.63 9.58
C ALA A 20 1.35 -20.51 10.33
N GLY A 21 0.09 -20.74 10.69
CA GLY A 21 -0.68 -19.81 11.52
C GLY A 21 -0.04 -19.60 12.90
N PRO A 22 -0.55 -18.63 13.69
CA PRO A 22 0.01 -18.31 15.00
C PRO A 22 0.00 -19.54 15.93
N SER A 23 1.01 -19.63 16.81
CA SER A 23 1.10 -20.77 17.72
C SER A 23 -0.09 -20.80 18.68
N PRO A 24 -0.61 -21.98 19.08
CA PRO A 24 -1.70 -22.07 20.06
C PRO A 24 -1.37 -21.35 21.39
N ARG A 25 -0.09 -21.31 21.76
CA ARG A 25 0.40 -20.61 22.95
C ARG A 25 0.24 -19.09 22.81
N THR A 26 0.58 -18.53 21.65
CA THR A 26 0.40 -17.10 21.35
C THR A 26 -1.07 -16.72 21.38
N VAL A 27 -1.94 -17.53 20.75
CA VAL A 27 -3.40 -17.29 20.76
C VAL A 27 -3.94 -17.26 22.19
N GLU A 28 -3.53 -18.21 23.04
CA GLU A 28 -3.97 -18.28 24.43
C GLU A 28 -3.44 -17.11 25.27
N ALA A 29 -2.19 -16.69 25.04
CA ALA A 29 -1.62 -15.52 25.71
C ALA A 29 -2.40 -14.25 25.36
N VAL A 30 -2.73 -14.05 24.07
CA VAL A 30 -3.52 -12.90 23.61
C VAL A 30 -4.93 -12.93 24.19
N ARG A 31 -5.62 -14.08 24.20
CA ARG A 31 -6.95 -14.20 24.83
C ARG A 31 -6.96 -13.76 26.28
N ARG A 32 -5.91 -14.12 27.03
CA ARG A 32 -5.77 -13.68 28.42
C ARG A 32 -5.67 -12.17 28.55
N VAL A 33 -4.86 -11.50 27.72
CA VAL A 33 -4.76 -10.04 27.71
C VAL A 33 -6.08 -9.40 27.32
N LEU A 34 -6.77 -9.95 26.31
CA LEU A 34 -8.09 -9.48 25.89
C LEU A 34 -9.09 -9.56 27.05
N ALA A 35 -9.13 -10.70 27.75
CA ALA A 35 -10.00 -10.87 28.92
C ALA A 35 -9.63 -9.91 30.07
N GLU A 36 -8.33 -9.73 30.36
CA GLU A 36 -7.83 -8.75 31.34
C GLU A 36 -8.30 -7.33 31.01
N GLY A 37 -8.27 -6.94 29.73
CA GLY A 37 -8.74 -5.63 29.26
C GLY A 37 -10.23 -5.55 28.91
N GLY A 38 -11.03 -6.59 29.19
CA GLY A 38 -12.47 -6.61 28.91
C GLY A 38 -12.86 -6.66 27.42
N ALA A 39 -11.94 -7.00 26.53
CA ALA A 39 -12.18 -7.19 25.11
C ALA A 39 -12.64 -8.63 24.78
N PRO A 40 -13.39 -8.86 23.69
CA PRO A 40 -13.84 -10.20 23.29
C PRO A 40 -12.67 -11.17 23.02
N GLU A 41 -12.59 -12.28 23.76
CA GLU A 41 -11.59 -13.35 23.54
C GLU A 41 -11.67 -14.00 22.15
N ALA A 42 -12.83 -13.89 21.49
CA ALA A 42 -13.03 -14.36 20.12
C ALA A 42 -12.04 -13.70 19.12
N LEU A 43 -11.54 -12.50 19.43
CA LEU A 43 -10.54 -11.81 18.62
C LEU A 43 -9.15 -12.45 18.73
N GLY A 44 -8.90 -13.32 19.71
CA GLY A 44 -7.55 -13.79 20.05
C GLY A 44 -6.78 -14.44 18.89
N GLN A 45 -7.45 -15.23 18.05
CA GLN A 45 -6.80 -15.85 16.89
C GLN A 45 -6.44 -14.81 15.81
N GLN A 46 -7.34 -13.86 15.54
CA GLN A 46 -7.13 -12.81 14.55
C GLN A 46 -6.05 -11.83 15.03
N ALA A 47 -6.10 -11.44 16.30
CA ALA A 47 -5.10 -10.59 16.93
C ALA A 47 -3.71 -11.23 16.92
N ALA A 48 -3.59 -12.52 17.26
CA ALA A 48 -2.31 -13.23 17.17
C ALA A 48 -1.79 -13.35 15.74
N ALA A 49 -2.68 -13.53 14.75
CA ALA A 49 -2.30 -13.58 13.34
C ALA A 49 -1.82 -12.22 12.80
N VAL A 50 -2.44 -11.13 13.24
CA VAL A 50 -2.09 -9.76 12.79
C VAL A 50 -0.85 -9.23 13.50
N LEU A 51 -0.73 -9.45 14.81
CA LEU A 51 0.33 -8.86 15.65
C LEU A 51 1.54 -9.80 15.84
N GLY A 52 1.44 -11.08 15.49
CA GLY A 52 2.54 -12.04 15.51
C GLY A 52 2.83 -12.66 16.89
N GLU A 53 3.99 -13.30 17.02
CA GLU A 53 4.35 -14.17 18.17
C GLU A 53 4.49 -13.40 19.50
N GLY A 54 4.71 -12.07 19.45
CA GLY A 54 4.79 -11.18 20.62
C GLY A 54 3.51 -10.41 20.94
N ALA A 55 2.38 -10.75 20.29
CA ALA A 55 1.14 -9.98 20.34
C ALA A 55 0.65 -9.67 21.77
N ALA A 56 0.78 -10.60 22.71
CA ALA A 56 0.30 -10.41 24.07
C ALA A 56 1.11 -9.35 24.83
N ASP A 57 2.43 -9.31 24.65
CA ASP A 57 3.30 -8.33 25.30
C ASP A 57 3.13 -6.96 24.64
N LEU A 58 3.07 -6.94 23.31
CA LEU A 58 2.76 -5.73 22.54
C LEU A 58 1.44 -5.08 22.98
N LEU A 59 0.38 -5.86 23.20
CA LEU A 59 -0.92 -5.32 23.65
C LEU A 59 -0.90 -4.82 25.10
N ARG A 60 0.02 -5.29 25.95
CA ARG A 60 0.19 -4.73 27.29
C ARG A 60 0.98 -3.44 27.27
N GLU A 61 1.99 -3.36 26.40
CA GLU A 61 2.84 -2.18 26.23
C GLU A 61 2.11 -1.06 25.46
N ASP A 62 1.33 -1.41 24.45
CA ASP A 62 0.52 -0.49 23.65
C ASP A 62 -0.86 -1.13 23.35
N PRO A 63 -1.86 -0.90 24.23
CA PRO A 63 -3.19 -1.47 24.06
C PRO A 63 -3.89 -1.04 22.77
N TRP A 64 -3.52 0.09 22.16
CA TRP A 64 -4.15 0.57 20.93
C TRP A 64 -3.68 -0.17 19.69
N GLN A 65 -2.65 -1.02 19.77
CA GLN A 65 -2.29 -1.97 18.71
C GLN A 65 -3.44 -2.93 18.37
N LEU A 66 -4.43 -3.08 19.26
CA LEU A 66 -5.67 -3.80 18.96
C LEU A 66 -6.43 -3.22 17.74
N LEU A 67 -6.24 -1.94 17.40
CA LEU A 67 -6.83 -1.32 16.21
C LEU A 67 -6.30 -1.88 14.89
N ARG A 68 -5.17 -2.59 14.91
CA ARG A 68 -4.68 -3.32 13.73
C ARG A 68 -5.57 -4.49 13.36
N VAL A 69 -6.40 -4.98 14.29
CA VAL A 69 -7.29 -6.12 14.08
C VAL A 69 -8.54 -5.67 13.31
N PRO A 70 -8.82 -6.23 12.11
CA PRO A 70 -9.97 -5.83 11.31
C PRO A 70 -11.29 -5.95 12.08
N GLY A 71 -12.08 -4.87 12.08
CA GLY A 71 -13.37 -4.79 12.76
C GLY A 71 -13.33 -4.17 14.16
N VAL A 72 -12.15 -3.95 14.74
CA VAL A 72 -12.00 -3.20 15.99
C VAL A 72 -12.13 -1.70 15.72
N ARG A 73 -12.93 -1.01 16.54
CA ARG A 73 -13.15 0.44 16.48
C ARG A 73 -12.37 1.19 17.56
N PRO A 74 -12.05 2.49 17.34
CA PRO A 74 -11.36 3.33 18.34
C PRO A 74 -11.98 3.27 19.73
N GLU A 75 -13.32 3.27 19.84
CA GLU A 75 -14.00 3.25 21.13
C GLU A 75 -13.78 1.93 21.90
N GLN A 76 -13.67 0.81 21.16
CA GLN A 76 -13.38 -0.50 21.75
C GLN A 76 -11.94 -0.57 22.24
N ALA A 77 -11.00 -0.06 21.44
CA ALA A 77 -9.59 0.03 21.83
C ALA A 77 -9.38 0.99 23.02
N ASP A 78 -10.08 2.12 23.06
CA ASP A 78 -10.06 3.06 24.19
C ASP A 78 -10.60 2.42 25.48
N GLY A 79 -11.65 1.61 25.38
CA GLY A 79 -12.17 0.83 26.51
C GLY A 79 -11.17 -0.21 27.02
N PHE A 80 -10.54 -0.93 26.09
CA PHE A 80 -9.50 -1.92 26.37
C PHE A 80 -8.26 -1.28 27.03
N ALA A 81 -7.77 -0.17 26.48
CA ALA A 81 -6.66 0.59 27.02
C ALA A 81 -6.95 1.11 28.43
N ARG A 82 -8.16 1.62 28.67
CA ARG A 82 -8.57 2.10 30.00
C ARG A 82 -8.62 0.96 31.03
N ALA A 83 -9.05 -0.23 30.62
CA ALA A 83 -9.07 -1.40 31.50
C ALA A 83 -7.65 -1.87 31.88
N LEU A 84 -6.69 -1.82 30.94
CA LEU A 84 -5.32 -2.26 31.18
C LEU A 84 -4.43 -1.22 31.89
N LEU A 85 -4.52 0.05 31.48
CA LEU A 85 -3.65 1.13 31.97
C LEU A 85 -4.26 1.95 33.11
N GLY A 86 -5.57 1.81 33.36
CA GLY A 86 -6.25 2.52 34.43
C GLY A 86 -6.17 4.05 34.29
N ALA A 87 -5.72 4.71 35.34
CA ALA A 87 -5.66 6.18 35.43
C ALA A 87 -4.60 6.82 34.49
N GLU A 88 -3.66 6.03 33.98
CA GLU A 88 -2.64 6.50 33.03
C GLU A 88 -3.18 6.59 31.59
N CYS A 89 -4.37 6.04 31.32
CA CYS A 89 -5.03 6.15 30.02
C CYS A 89 -5.68 7.53 29.86
N GLY A 90 -5.19 8.32 28.90
CA GLY A 90 -5.76 9.62 28.55
C GLY A 90 -5.89 9.82 27.03
N PRO A 91 -6.74 10.77 26.58
CA PRO A 91 -6.87 11.08 25.15
C PRO A 91 -5.58 11.64 24.51
N GLN A 92 -4.67 12.14 25.33
CA GLN A 92 -3.37 12.74 24.99
C GLN A 92 -2.24 11.70 24.90
N ASP A 93 -2.55 10.42 25.14
CA ASP A 93 -1.56 9.37 24.96
C ASP A 93 -1.15 9.29 23.48
N GLU A 94 0.14 9.51 23.21
CA GLU A 94 0.69 9.52 21.86
C GLU A 94 0.44 8.19 21.13
N ARG A 95 0.43 7.06 21.86
CA ARG A 95 0.11 5.74 21.31
C ARG A 95 -1.28 5.70 20.70
N ARG A 96 -2.25 6.35 21.35
CA ARG A 96 -3.62 6.48 20.84
C ARG A 96 -3.67 7.26 19.54
N GLY A 97 -3.07 8.45 19.52
CA GLY A 97 -3.06 9.32 18.34
C GLY A 97 -2.47 8.61 17.12
N ARG A 98 -1.30 7.97 17.32
CA ARG A 98 -0.63 7.19 16.29
C ARG A 98 -1.49 6.01 15.80
N ALA A 99 -2.02 5.20 16.71
CA ALA A 99 -2.84 4.05 16.34
C ALA A 99 -4.14 4.45 15.59
N VAL A 100 -4.77 5.57 15.96
CA VAL A 100 -5.96 6.08 15.25
C VAL A 100 -5.59 6.62 13.87
N THR A 101 -4.41 7.23 13.70
CA THR A 101 -3.88 7.66 12.40
C THR A 101 -3.74 6.48 11.47
N VAL A 102 -3.14 5.39 11.95
CA VAL A 102 -2.97 4.22 11.11
C VAL A 102 -4.30 3.51 10.84
N TRP A 103 -5.19 3.45 11.83
CA TRP A 103 -6.54 2.93 11.64
C TRP A 103 -7.32 3.71 10.57
N LEU A 104 -7.16 5.03 10.49
CA LEU A 104 -7.74 5.87 9.43
C LEU A 104 -7.29 5.47 8.04
N LEU A 105 -5.98 5.29 7.88
CA LEU A 105 -5.41 4.89 6.60
C LEU A 105 -5.85 3.45 6.22
N GLU A 106 -5.96 2.54 7.19
CA GLU A 106 -6.54 1.20 6.99
C GLU A 106 -8.00 1.28 6.50
N GLN A 107 -8.81 2.16 7.10
CA GLN A 107 -10.20 2.36 6.64
C GLN A 107 -10.25 2.94 5.23
N ALA A 108 -9.34 3.86 4.89
CA ALA A 108 -9.22 4.42 3.55
C ALA A 108 -8.83 3.34 2.53
N ALA A 109 -7.92 2.44 2.89
CA ALA A 109 -7.53 1.31 2.06
C ALA A 109 -8.69 0.35 1.78
N LEU A 110 -9.55 0.09 2.77
CA LEU A 110 -10.78 -0.69 2.56
C LEU A 110 -11.75 -0.01 1.59
N ALA A 111 -11.69 1.32 1.46
CA ALA A 111 -12.46 2.09 0.48
C ALA A 111 -11.75 2.26 -0.87
N GLY A 112 -10.56 1.67 -1.06
CA GLY A 112 -9.79 1.70 -2.31
C GLY A 112 -8.76 2.83 -2.41
N HIS A 113 -8.50 3.59 -1.34
CA HIS A 113 -7.45 4.60 -1.32
C HIS A 113 -6.09 4.01 -0.93
N THR A 114 -5.01 4.33 -1.64
CA THR A 114 -3.63 3.98 -1.22
C THR A 114 -2.99 5.05 -0.33
N ALA A 115 -3.48 6.29 -0.42
CA ALA A 115 -3.03 7.44 0.36
C ALA A 115 -4.20 8.40 0.68
N LEU A 116 -4.03 9.26 1.67
CA LEU A 116 -4.93 10.37 2.00
C LEU A 116 -4.18 11.70 1.95
N GLU A 117 -4.84 12.78 1.53
CA GLU A 117 -4.29 14.13 1.69
C GLU A 117 -4.17 14.50 3.18
N LEU A 118 -3.05 15.11 3.56
CA LEU A 118 -2.77 15.48 4.95
C LEU A 118 -3.91 16.30 5.59
N PRO A 119 -4.51 17.32 4.95
CA PRO A 119 -5.64 18.06 5.53
C PRO A 119 -6.88 17.20 5.78
N ALA A 120 -7.16 16.21 4.94
CA ALA A 120 -8.29 15.31 5.11
C ALA A 120 -8.05 14.34 6.28
N LEU A 121 -6.80 13.84 6.40
CA LEU A 121 -6.39 12.97 7.51
C LEU A 121 -6.45 13.70 8.86
N THR A 122 -5.88 14.91 8.95
CA THR A 122 -5.89 15.71 10.20
C THR A 122 -7.31 16.11 10.61
N ALA A 123 -8.17 16.47 9.65
CA ALA A 123 -9.57 16.73 9.91
C ALA A 123 -10.32 15.49 10.43
N ALA A 124 -10.01 14.30 9.91
CA ALA A 124 -10.62 13.05 10.37
C ALA A 124 -10.13 12.64 11.76
N LEU A 125 -8.87 12.89 12.09
CA LEU A 125 -8.29 12.72 13.43
C LEU A 125 -8.96 13.65 14.45
N ALA A 126 -9.11 14.93 14.12
CA ALA A 126 -9.81 15.90 14.97
C ALA A 126 -11.25 15.49 15.29
N GLN A 127 -11.99 14.98 14.30
CA GLN A 127 -13.35 14.46 14.47
C GLN A 127 -13.44 13.28 15.47
N ARG A 128 -12.32 12.62 15.75
CA ARG A 128 -12.21 11.47 16.66
C ARG A 128 -11.53 11.83 17.98
N SER A 129 -11.50 13.12 18.27
CA SER A 129 -10.95 13.68 19.51
C SER A 129 -9.48 13.33 19.72
N VAL A 130 -8.68 13.29 18.64
CA VAL A 130 -7.22 13.33 18.74
C VAL A 130 -6.82 14.77 19.03
N PRO A 131 -6.17 15.07 20.18
CA PRO A 131 -5.92 16.44 20.62
C PRO A 131 -5.01 17.24 19.70
N ASP A 132 -3.95 16.59 19.20
CA ASP A 132 -3.02 17.16 18.22
C ASP A 132 -2.95 16.21 17.00
N PRO A 133 -3.77 16.47 15.95
CA PRO A 133 -3.76 15.66 14.74
C PRO A 133 -2.43 15.67 14.00
N ASP A 134 -1.74 16.81 13.96
CA ASP A 134 -0.48 16.94 13.23
C ASP A 134 0.61 16.13 13.91
N GLU A 135 0.74 16.24 15.23
CA GLU A 135 1.68 15.44 16.03
C GLU A 135 1.40 13.93 15.92
N ALA A 136 0.13 13.53 15.86
CA ALA A 136 -0.25 12.14 15.67
C ALA A 136 0.20 11.58 14.31
N VAL A 137 0.08 12.38 13.24
CA VAL A 137 0.61 12.02 11.91
C VAL A 137 2.14 11.96 11.94
N GLN A 138 2.80 12.97 12.51
CA GLN A 138 4.27 12.98 12.61
C GLN A 138 4.80 11.79 13.40
N SER A 139 4.11 11.39 14.47
CA SER A 139 4.47 10.20 15.25
C SER A 139 4.33 8.91 14.44
N ALA A 140 3.28 8.78 13.61
CA ALA A 140 3.12 7.62 12.72
C ALA A 140 4.20 7.56 11.63
N LEU A 141 4.63 8.72 11.11
CA LEU A 141 5.75 8.84 10.17
C LEU A 141 7.09 8.46 10.84
N ALA A 142 7.32 8.93 12.07
CA ALA A 142 8.55 8.66 12.82
C ALA A 142 8.73 7.17 13.16
N GLU A 143 7.63 6.46 13.47
CA GLU A 143 7.63 5.02 13.70
C GLU A 143 7.64 4.19 12.39
N GLY A 144 7.61 4.85 11.23
CA GLY A 144 7.62 4.18 9.92
C GLY A 144 6.33 3.42 9.60
N GLU A 145 5.23 3.70 10.31
CA GLU A 145 3.93 3.06 10.06
C GLU A 145 3.19 3.71 8.87
N ALA A 146 3.57 4.95 8.53
CA ALA A 146 3.12 5.69 7.37
C ALA A 146 4.30 6.37 6.67
N LEU A 147 4.12 6.71 5.39
CA LEU A 147 5.06 7.46 4.58
C LEU A 147 4.40 8.72 4.03
N VAL A 148 5.20 9.77 3.81
CA VAL A 148 4.77 11.06 3.25
C VAL A 148 5.27 11.19 1.82
N PHE A 149 4.40 11.69 0.94
CA PHE A 149 4.69 11.99 -0.45
C PHE A 149 4.23 13.40 -0.78
N GLU A 150 5.01 14.09 -1.60
CA GLU A 150 4.64 15.38 -2.17
C GLU A 150 4.29 15.15 -3.63
N ASP A 151 3.06 15.47 -4.00
CA ASP A 151 2.59 15.36 -5.37
C ASP A 151 2.35 16.76 -5.94
N ALA A 152 3.11 17.11 -6.97
CA ALA A 152 3.04 18.41 -7.61
C ALA A 152 1.73 18.51 -8.42
N LEU A 153 0.89 19.48 -8.06
CA LEU A 153 -0.35 19.69 -8.79
C LEU A 153 -0.04 20.27 -10.18
N GLU A 154 -0.47 19.58 -11.23
CA GLU A 154 -0.51 20.15 -12.56
C GLU A 154 -1.58 21.25 -12.61
N GLU A 155 -1.19 22.46 -13.00
CA GLU A 155 -2.15 23.54 -13.28
C GLU A 155 -3.10 23.09 -14.39
N ALA A 156 -4.40 23.03 -14.08
CA ALA A 156 -5.43 22.66 -15.03
C ALA A 156 -5.41 23.62 -16.24
N GLY A 157 -4.87 23.15 -17.38
CA GLY A 157 -4.79 23.90 -18.63
C GLY A 157 -3.38 24.15 -19.17
N ALA A 158 -2.32 23.79 -18.45
CA ALA A 158 -0.96 23.83 -19.00
C ALA A 158 -0.74 22.64 -19.96
N PRO A 159 -0.25 22.86 -21.20
CA PRO A 159 0.13 21.74 -22.05
C PRO A 159 1.25 20.94 -21.36
N ALA A 160 1.20 19.61 -21.47
CA ALA A 160 2.30 18.73 -21.07
C ALA A 160 3.51 18.93 -22.01
N THR A 161 4.16 20.09 -21.92
CA THR A 161 5.42 20.36 -22.62
C THR A 161 6.51 19.61 -21.88
N ARG A 162 7.00 18.55 -22.54
CA ARG A 162 8.28 17.92 -22.28
C ARG A 162 9.31 19.00 -21.96
N ALA A 163 9.97 18.88 -20.81
CA ALA A 163 11.12 19.69 -20.46
C ALA A 163 12.17 19.61 -21.57
N ALA A 164 12.20 20.63 -22.41
CA ALA A 164 13.27 20.94 -23.34
C ALA A 164 13.18 22.44 -23.60
N ASP A 165 14.17 23.15 -23.04
CA ASP A 165 14.53 24.54 -23.28
C ASP A 165 13.48 25.60 -22.91
N ASP A 166 13.65 26.20 -21.74
CA ASP A 166 13.60 27.66 -21.55
C ASP A 166 14.30 28.01 -20.23
N GLU A 167 15.56 28.42 -20.34
CA GLU A 167 16.28 29.17 -19.31
C GLU A 167 15.60 30.56 -19.18
N GLU A 168 15.37 31.01 -17.94
CA GLU A 168 14.87 32.34 -17.54
C GLU A 168 13.33 32.53 -17.49
N GLY A 169 12.66 31.76 -16.62
CA GLY A 169 11.40 32.15 -15.99
C GLY A 169 11.50 31.85 -14.50
N GLU A 170 11.04 32.76 -13.63
CA GLU A 170 10.93 32.50 -12.19
C GLU A 170 10.25 31.14 -12.00
N GLU A 171 10.95 30.16 -11.41
CA GLU A 171 10.39 28.87 -11.05
C GLU A 171 9.27 29.12 -10.04
N ALA A 172 8.06 29.40 -10.53
CA ALA A 172 6.89 29.54 -9.69
C ALA A 172 6.75 28.23 -8.91
N GLU A 173 6.89 28.33 -7.58
CA GLU A 173 6.84 27.21 -6.66
C GLU A 173 5.49 26.50 -6.87
N ARG A 174 5.51 25.35 -7.58
CA ARG A 174 4.29 24.66 -7.99
C ARG A 174 3.58 24.19 -6.73
N PRO A 175 2.27 24.41 -6.59
CA PRO A 175 1.54 23.97 -5.41
C PRO A 175 1.64 22.45 -5.30
N VAL A 176 2.09 21.95 -4.15
CA VAL A 176 2.16 20.51 -3.86
C VAL A 176 1.01 20.11 -2.95
N ARG A 177 0.41 18.95 -3.23
CA ARG A 177 -0.44 18.25 -2.25
C ARG A 177 0.42 17.26 -1.47
N VAL A 178 0.26 17.26 -0.15
CA VAL A 178 0.94 16.31 0.73
C VAL A 178 0.03 15.11 0.97
N LEU A 179 0.52 13.92 0.62
CA LEU A 179 -0.16 12.65 0.76
C LEU A 179 0.50 11.82 1.86
N ILE A 180 -0.32 11.18 2.68
CA ILE A 180 0.10 10.23 3.72
C ILE A 180 -0.43 8.86 3.35
N ALA A 181 0.46 7.87 3.26
CA ALA A 181 0.14 6.51 2.84
C ALA A 181 0.61 5.50 3.88
N LEU A 182 -0.05 4.35 3.96
CA LEU A 182 0.48 3.22 4.75
C LEU A 182 1.77 2.73 4.11
N GLU A 183 2.78 2.47 4.93
CA GLU A 183 4.11 2.03 4.47
C GLU A 183 4.03 0.86 3.47
N ARG A 184 3.27 -0.21 3.78
CA ARG A 184 3.10 -1.34 2.86
C ARG A 184 2.51 -0.99 1.49
N TYR A 185 1.60 -0.02 1.40
CA TYR A 185 0.97 0.36 0.13
C TYR A 185 1.87 1.32 -0.64
N ALA A 186 2.48 2.26 0.06
CA ALA A 186 3.48 3.15 -0.48
C ALA A 186 4.67 2.39 -1.09
N MET A 187 5.23 1.42 -0.37
CA MET A 187 6.32 0.56 -0.85
C MET A 187 5.88 -0.30 -2.05
N ALA A 188 4.66 -0.83 -2.03
CA ALA A 188 4.13 -1.61 -3.14
C ALA A 188 3.90 -0.74 -4.39
N GLU A 189 3.41 0.49 -4.22
CA GLU A 189 3.18 1.46 -5.29
C GLU A 189 4.50 1.91 -5.92
N GLU A 190 5.51 2.27 -5.12
CA GLU A 190 6.84 2.62 -5.61
C GLU A 190 7.49 1.44 -6.36
N SER A 191 7.42 0.23 -5.78
CA SER A 191 7.95 -0.96 -6.46
C SER A 191 7.21 -1.26 -7.77
N LEU A 192 5.90 -1.01 -7.84
CA LEU A 192 5.13 -1.16 -9.07
C LEU A 192 5.55 -0.10 -10.10
N ALA A 193 5.67 1.16 -9.71
CA ALA A 193 6.09 2.25 -10.57
C ALA A 193 7.48 2.00 -11.18
N ASP A 194 8.46 1.63 -10.35
CA ASP A 194 9.81 1.28 -10.80
C ASP A 194 9.80 0.06 -11.74
N GLY A 195 9.01 -0.98 -11.41
CA GLY A 195 8.85 -2.14 -12.27
C GLY A 195 8.27 -1.78 -13.64
N LEU A 196 7.25 -0.93 -13.69
CA LEU A 196 6.65 -0.44 -14.93
C LEU A 196 7.62 0.42 -15.73
N ALA A 197 8.36 1.31 -15.08
CA ALA A 197 9.38 2.13 -15.72
C ALA A 197 10.47 1.27 -16.36
N ARG A 198 10.91 0.20 -15.69
CA ARG A 198 11.86 -0.77 -16.25
C ARG A 198 11.31 -1.48 -17.48
N LEU A 199 10.05 -1.91 -17.46
CA LEU A 199 9.41 -2.55 -18.62
C LEU A 199 9.30 -1.59 -19.81
N ILE A 200 8.87 -0.34 -19.57
CA ILE A 200 8.72 0.68 -20.62
C ILE A 200 10.07 0.94 -21.30
N ASN A 201 11.16 1.02 -20.52
CA ASN A 201 12.49 1.34 -21.02
C ASN A 201 13.30 0.14 -21.52
N SER A 202 12.72 -1.07 -21.52
CA SER A 202 13.42 -2.30 -21.95
C SER A 202 12.73 -3.03 -23.12
N PRO A 203 12.43 -2.37 -24.25
CA PRO A 203 11.87 -3.06 -25.42
C PRO A 203 12.89 -4.07 -25.98
N ALA A 204 12.41 -5.23 -26.44
CA ALA A 204 13.26 -6.23 -27.07
C ALA A 204 13.78 -5.73 -28.42
N GLN A 205 15.11 -5.66 -28.57
CA GLN A 205 15.78 -5.07 -29.73
C GLN A 205 15.45 -5.74 -31.07
N GLU A 206 15.13 -7.04 -31.07
CA GLU A 206 14.76 -7.81 -32.27
C GLU A 206 13.23 -7.97 -32.45
N ALA A 207 12.42 -7.33 -31.60
CA ALA A 207 10.97 -7.46 -31.66
C ALA A 207 10.39 -6.97 -32.98
N GLY A 208 10.90 -5.86 -33.53
CA GLY A 208 10.44 -5.31 -34.81
C GLY A 208 10.51 -6.32 -35.96
N GLU A 209 11.64 -7.01 -36.09
CA GLU A 209 11.86 -8.02 -37.14
C GLU A 209 11.02 -9.28 -36.88
N THR A 210 10.92 -9.70 -35.62
CA THR A 210 10.13 -10.87 -35.22
C THR A 210 8.63 -10.68 -35.49
N TRP A 211 8.12 -9.47 -35.24
CA TRP A 211 6.68 -9.16 -35.37
C TRP A 211 6.26 -8.69 -36.76
N ALA A 212 7.21 -8.31 -37.64
CA ALA A 212 6.93 -7.90 -39.02
C ALA A 212 5.97 -8.84 -39.81
N PRO A 213 6.16 -10.18 -39.82
CA PRO A 213 5.22 -11.06 -40.53
C PRO A 213 3.83 -11.11 -39.90
N VAL A 214 3.73 -10.95 -38.57
CA VAL A 214 2.44 -10.94 -37.84
C VAL A 214 1.68 -9.66 -38.17
N VAL A 215 2.35 -8.50 -38.15
CA VAL A 215 1.75 -7.21 -38.50
C VAL A 215 1.22 -7.23 -39.93
N ALA A 216 1.96 -7.83 -40.88
CA ALA A 216 1.54 -7.91 -42.28
C ALA A 216 0.30 -8.80 -42.52
N ALA A 217 0.03 -9.74 -41.62
CA ALA A 217 -1.12 -10.66 -41.72
C ALA A 217 -2.40 -10.14 -41.06
N LEU A 218 -2.31 -9.07 -40.27
CA LEU A 218 -3.43 -8.50 -39.51
C LEU A 218 -3.96 -7.22 -40.19
N SER A 219 -5.16 -6.79 -39.80
CA SER A 219 -5.76 -5.53 -40.24
C SER A 219 -6.51 -4.84 -39.09
N GLY A 220 -6.83 -3.56 -39.26
CA GLY A 220 -7.52 -2.76 -38.25
C GLY A 220 -6.78 -2.69 -36.92
N GLY A 221 -7.53 -2.68 -35.81
CA GLY A 221 -6.98 -2.56 -34.45
C GLY A 221 -6.01 -3.69 -34.06
N ALA A 222 -6.16 -4.89 -34.63
CA ALA A 222 -5.23 -5.99 -34.39
C ALA A 222 -3.84 -5.72 -34.96
N ALA A 223 -3.75 -5.08 -36.14
CA ALA A 223 -2.48 -4.68 -36.73
C ALA A 223 -1.83 -3.50 -35.98
N GLU A 224 -2.64 -2.61 -35.38
CA GLU A 224 -2.15 -1.54 -34.51
C GLU A 224 -1.58 -2.08 -33.21
N LEU A 225 -2.29 -3.02 -32.57
CA LEU A 225 -1.80 -3.70 -31.37
C LEU A 225 -0.49 -4.46 -31.64
N ALA A 226 -0.41 -5.22 -32.73
CA ALA A 226 0.80 -5.94 -33.10
C ALA A 226 2.00 -4.99 -33.34
N ARG A 227 1.77 -3.81 -33.93
CA ARG A 227 2.81 -2.78 -34.06
C ARG A 227 3.21 -2.19 -32.72
N ALA A 228 2.26 -1.96 -31.80
CA ALA A 228 2.56 -1.47 -30.45
C ALA A 228 3.45 -2.46 -29.69
N VAL A 229 3.11 -3.75 -29.72
CA VAL A 229 3.88 -4.83 -29.07
C VAL A 229 5.28 -4.97 -29.68
N ALA A 230 5.41 -4.76 -31.00
CA ALA A 230 6.70 -4.80 -31.68
C ALA A 230 7.66 -3.66 -31.26
N GLY A 231 7.13 -2.53 -30.76
CA GLY A 231 7.91 -1.32 -30.48
C GLY A 231 8.06 -0.94 -29.01
N HIS A 232 7.30 -1.55 -28.09
CA HIS A 232 7.24 -1.15 -26.69
C HIS A 232 7.40 -2.35 -25.76
N GLY A 233 8.11 -2.16 -24.63
CA GLY A 233 8.27 -3.21 -23.62
C GLY A 233 7.05 -3.44 -22.72
N LEU A 234 6.07 -2.51 -22.75
CA LEU A 234 4.78 -2.63 -22.08
C LEU A 234 3.68 -2.06 -22.98
N VAL A 235 2.60 -2.83 -23.17
CA VAL A 235 1.43 -2.41 -23.95
C VAL A 235 0.17 -2.75 -23.16
N LEU A 236 -0.70 -1.75 -22.99
CA LEU A 236 -2.05 -1.93 -22.43
C LEU A 236 -3.07 -1.94 -23.57
N HIS A 237 -3.89 -3.00 -23.63
CA HIS A 237 -5.02 -3.09 -24.56
C HIS A 237 -6.31 -3.22 -23.76
N THR A 238 -7.23 -2.28 -23.95
CA THR A 238 -8.53 -2.24 -23.29
C THR A 238 -9.65 -2.33 -24.33
N GLY A 239 -10.73 -3.03 -24.00
CA GLY A 239 -11.89 -3.19 -24.88
C GLY A 239 -13.08 -3.75 -24.11
N GLY A 240 -14.29 -3.33 -24.50
CA GLY A 240 -15.54 -3.91 -23.98
C GLY A 240 -15.89 -5.23 -24.68
N ASP A 241 -17.01 -5.87 -24.32
CA ASP A 241 -17.39 -7.15 -24.92
C ASP A 241 -17.57 -7.10 -26.45
N ALA A 242 -17.95 -5.93 -27.00
CA ALA A 242 -18.05 -5.71 -28.44
C ALA A 242 -16.70 -5.78 -29.18
N SER A 243 -15.58 -5.68 -28.46
CA SER A 243 -14.21 -5.75 -29.01
C SER A 243 -13.67 -7.18 -29.12
N ARG A 244 -14.45 -8.21 -28.73
CA ARG A 244 -14.05 -9.63 -28.81
C ARG A 244 -14.11 -10.23 -30.22
N ALA A 245 -14.78 -9.55 -31.15
CA ALA A 245 -15.09 -10.04 -32.51
C ALA A 245 -13.99 -9.74 -33.52
#